data_AF-A0AA36F250-F1
#
_entry.id   AF-A0AA36F250-F1
#
_cell.length_a   1.000
_cell.length_b   1.000
_cell.length_c   1.000
_cell.angle_alpha   90.00
_cell.angle_beta   90.00
_cell.angle_gamma   90.00
#
_symmetry.space_group_name_H-M   'P 1'
#
loop_
_entity.id
_entity.type
_entity.pdbx_description
1 polymer ?
#
loop_
_entity_poly.entity_id
_entity_poly.type
_entity_poly.pdbx_seq_one_letter_code
_entity_poly.pdbx_strand_id
1 'polypeptide(L)'
;MTTFIPKIEKLSSCVTRILGCNPGQMTLQGTNTYLVGKGDSKILIDAGEENNSEYISLLQTELKTNKWFISDIIVTHWHGDHVGGVANILQDVQEASSAKVHKFPKLQPPESYVGAAPLNFIKDKQVFSAGGVSMQAFHTPGHSEDHIILELKEEGVVFSGDNVLGEGTTDLAASLHTPAEMNINLHLGKLLKENKIDFVDDGNVKKWKVSEEMKPNL
;
A
#
# COMPACT_ATOMS: atom_id res chain seq x y z
N MET A 1 -8.64 22.87 1.77
CA MET A 1 -7.19 23.09 1.89
C MET A 1 -6.57 21.72 1.86
N THR A 2 -5.66 21.44 0.94
CA THR A 2 -4.95 20.15 0.91
C THR A 2 -4.06 20.06 2.14
N THR A 3 -4.18 18.95 2.87
CA THR A 3 -3.38 18.69 4.07
C THR A 3 -1.90 18.66 3.70
N PHE A 4 -1.06 19.39 4.44
CA PHE A 4 0.40 19.32 4.26
C PHE A 4 0.90 17.98 4.81
N ILE A 5 1.56 17.21 3.97
CA ILE A 5 2.12 15.90 4.31
C ILE A 5 3.65 16.01 4.23
N PRO A 6 4.41 15.81 5.33
CA PRO A 6 5.86 15.83 5.28
C PRO A 6 6.39 14.65 4.45
N LYS A 7 7.49 14.89 3.73
CA LYS A 7 8.12 13.92 2.82
C LYS A 7 8.56 12.63 3.52
N ILE A 8 8.98 12.72 4.78
CA ILE A 8 9.30 11.58 5.64
C ILE A 8 8.56 11.78 6.96
N GLU A 9 7.87 10.73 7.42
CA GLU A 9 7.15 10.76 8.69
C GLU A 9 7.20 9.40 9.37
N LYS A 10 7.62 9.37 10.63
CA LYS A 10 7.49 8.18 11.47
C LYS A 10 6.07 8.11 12.02
N LEU A 11 5.27 7.19 11.51
CA LEU A 11 3.86 7.04 11.86
C LEU A 11 3.68 6.18 13.13
N SER A 12 4.60 5.25 13.37
CA SER A 12 4.54 4.37 14.54
C SER A 12 5.92 3.86 14.94
N SER A 13 5.95 2.92 15.89
CA SER A 13 7.19 2.29 16.35
C SER A 13 7.92 1.52 15.23
N CYS A 14 7.17 1.05 14.22
CA CYS A 14 7.71 0.21 13.16
C CYS A 14 7.30 0.65 11.75
N VAL A 15 6.60 1.77 11.58
CA VAL A 15 6.20 2.31 10.26
C VAL A 15 6.78 3.71 10.07
N THR A 16 7.58 3.87 9.00
CA THR A 16 8.01 5.16 8.47
C THR A 16 7.46 5.33 7.06
N ARG A 17 6.72 6.41 6.81
CA ARG A 17 6.25 6.79 5.48
C ARG A 17 7.30 7.65 4.78
N ILE A 18 7.53 7.39 3.50
CA ILE A 18 8.28 8.25 2.60
C ILE A 18 7.37 8.57 1.42
N LEU A 19 7.20 9.86 1.09
CA LEU A 19 6.46 10.24 -0.11
C LEU A 19 7.29 9.95 -1.35
N GLY A 20 6.65 9.42 -2.39
CA GLY A 20 7.22 9.17 -3.71
C GLY A 20 7.61 10.43 -4.50
N CYS A 21 7.40 11.63 -3.93
CA CYS A 21 7.71 12.92 -4.52
C CYS A 21 7.16 13.12 -5.95
N ASN A 22 5.99 12.56 -6.21
CA ASN A 22 5.29 12.56 -7.50
C ASN A 22 3.86 13.14 -7.36
N PRO A 23 3.69 14.40 -6.94
CA PRO A 23 2.36 14.98 -6.78
C PRO A 23 1.67 15.12 -8.14
N GLY A 24 0.37 14.86 -8.17
CA GLY A 24 -0.39 14.79 -9.41
C GLY A 24 -1.88 14.68 -9.17
N GLN A 25 -2.67 14.71 -10.24
CA GLN A 25 -4.13 14.63 -10.14
C GLN A 25 -4.59 13.29 -9.53
N MET A 26 -3.89 12.19 -9.88
CA MET A 26 -4.21 10.84 -9.40
C MET A 26 -3.45 10.48 -8.12
N THR A 27 -2.25 11.01 -7.95
CA THR A 27 -1.34 10.70 -6.83
C THR A 27 -1.44 11.70 -5.67
N LEU A 28 -2.25 12.75 -5.81
CA LEU A 28 -2.44 13.83 -4.83
C LEU A 28 -1.10 14.49 -4.45
N GLN A 29 -0.66 14.37 -3.19
CA GLN A 29 0.62 14.86 -2.70
C GLN A 29 1.82 13.98 -3.10
N GLY A 30 1.56 12.80 -3.67
CA GLY A 30 2.53 11.78 -4.07
C GLY A 30 2.18 10.40 -3.49
N THR A 31 2.72 9.35 -4.10
CA THR A 31 2.52 7.97 -3.61
C THR A 31 3.05 7.84 -2.19
N ASN A 32 2.26 7.23 -1.30
CA ASN A 32 2.76 6.88 0.02
C ASN A 32 3.52 5.55 -0.06
N THR A 33 4.83 5.58 0.12
CA THR A 33 5.63 4.36 0.32
C THR A 33 5.93 4.19 1.81
N TYR A 34 6.11 2.95 2.25
CA TYR A 34 6.26 2.65 3.68
C TYR A 34 7.42 1.71 3.94
N LEU A 35 8.33 2.13 4.81
CA LEU A 35 9.32 1.26 5.44
C LEU A 35 8.72 0.66 6.71
N VAL A 36 8.59 -0.67 6.73
CA VAL A 36 7.97 -1.40 7.83
C VAL A 36 8.98 -2.35 8.48
N GLY A 37 9.18 -2.22 9.78
CA GLY A 37 10.03 -3.08 10.61
C GLY A 37 10.52 -2.39 11.88
N LYS A 38 10.74 -3.15 12.95
CA LYS A 38 11.30 -2.66 14.24
C LYS A 38 12.83 -2.64 14.23
N GLY A 39 13.46 -3.62 13.57
CA GLY A 39 14.91 -3.77 13.46
C GLY A 39 15.55 -2.98 12.31
N ASP A 40 16.75 -3.38 11.92
CA ASP A 40 17.50 -2.83 10.79
C ASP A 40 16.96 -3.28 9.41
N SER A 41 16.42 -4.50 9.36
CA SER A 41 15.72 -5.03 8.18
C SER A 41 14.32 -4.42 8.02
N LYS A 42 13.99 -3.94 6.81
CA LYS A 42 12.69 -3.34 6.45
C LYS A 42 12.03 -4.04 5.27
N ILE A 43 10.70 -4.10 5.32
CA ILE A 43 9.84 -4.30 4.15
C ILE A 43 9.50 -2.92 3.59
N LEU A 44 9.71 -2.71 2.30
CA LEU A 44 9.22 -1.55 1.58
C LEU A 44 7.88 -1.88 0.93
N ILE A 45 6.84 -1.08 1.19
CA ILE A 45 5.54 -1.17 0.52
C ILE A 45 5.47 -0.07 -0.53
N ASP A 46 5.25 -0.48 -1.79
CA ASP A 46 5.28 0.35 -3.00
C ASP A 46 6.59 1.10 -3.25
N ALA A 47 6.77 1.58 -4.48
CA ALA A 47 8.05 2.08 -4.97
C ALA A 47 7.98 3.46 -5.63
N GLY A 48 6.81 4.09 -5.71
CA GLY A 48 6.68 5.37 -6.42
C GLY A 48 6.79 5.22 -7.95
N GLU A 49 6.91 6.37 -8.62
CA GLU A 49 7.11 6.45 -10.07
C GLU A 49 8.54 6.13 -10.52
N GLU A 50 8.67 5.73 -11.79
CA GLU A 50 9.98 5.57 -12.42
C GLU A 50 10.76 6.88 -12.47
N ASN A 51 12.09 6.78 -12.38
CA ASN A 51 13.02 7.90 -12.59
C ASN A 51 12.82 9.10 -11.65
N ASN A 52 12.18 8.93 -10.49
CA ASN A 52 12.05 9.97 -9.48
C ASN A 52 13.31 10.07 -8.60
N SER A 53 14.30 10.86 -9.04
CA SER A 53 15.58 11.00 -8.34
C SER A 53 15.46 11.57 -6.92
N GLU A 54 14.43 12.38 -6.67
CA GLU A 54 14.20 12.96 -5.34
C GLU A 54 13.78 11.87 -4.34
N TYR A 55 12.82 11.04 -4.72
CA TYR A 55 12.40 9.89 -3.91
C TYR A 55 13.56 8.93 -3.63
N ILE A 56 14.35 8.59 -4.65
CA ILE A 56 15.53 7.73 -4.50
C ILE A 56 16.53 8.33 -3.50
N SER A 57 16.79 9.63 -3.57
CA SER A 57 17.69 10.34 -2.64
C SER A 57 17.17 10.32 -1.20
N LEU A 58 15.86 10.53 -1.00
CA LEU A 58 15.21 10.49 0.32
C LEU A 58 15.28 9.09 0.92
N LEU A 59 14.89 8.07 0.15
CA LEU A 59 14.91 6.67 0.58
C LEU A 59 16.33 6.25 0.99
N GLN A 60 17.32 6.53 0.14
CA GLN A 60 18.72 6.20 0.42
C GLN A 60 19.25 6.92 1.66
N THR A 61 18.91 8.19 1.83
CA THR A 61 19.34 8.98 3.00
C THR A 61 18.73 8.43 4.29
N GLU A 62 17.44 8.09 4.28
CA GLU A 62 16.74 7.53 5.44
C GLU A 62 17.32 6.17 5.84
N LEU A 63 17.57 5.28 4.87
CA LEU A 63 18.17 3.97 5.12
C LEU A 63 19.59 4.10 5.70
N LYS A 64 20.44 4.95 5.10
CA LYS A 64 21.83 5.17 5.58
C LYS A 64 21.88 5.75 6.98
N THR A 65 21.05 6.77 7.24
CA THR A 65 21.04 7.49 8.53
C THR A 65 20.67 6.55 9.68
N ASN A 66 19.70 5.66 9.44
CA ASN A 66 19.23 4.72 10.45
C ASN A 66 19.96 3.37 10.42
N LYS A 67 20.90 3.16 9.48
CA LYS A 67 21.60 1.88 9.23
C LYS A 67 20.62 0.73 8.95
N TRP A 68 19.63 1.02 8.12
CA TRP A 68 18.62 0.06 7.69
C TRP A 68 18.93 -0.51 6.32
N PHE A 69 18.34 -1.67 6.02
CA PHE A 69 18.35 -2.27 4.69
C PHE A 69 16.98 -2.83 4.34
N ILE A 70 16.66 -2.89 3.04
CA ILE A 70 15.39 -3.44 2.55
C ILE A 70 15.58 -4.92 2.23
N SER A 71 14.80 -5.79 2.88
CA SER A 71 14.80 -7.22 2.58
C SER A 71 13.83 -7.58 1.46
N ASP A 72 12.67 -6.91 1.45
CA ASP A 72 11.56 -7.20 0.57
C ASP A 72 10.92 -5.89 0.10
N ILE A 73 10.64 -5.79 -1.19
CA ILE A 73 9.79 -4.76 -1.79
C ILE A 73 8.48 -5.46 -2.15
N ILE A 74 7.37 -5.00 -1.59
CA ILE A 74 6.04 -5.54 -1.85
C ILE A 74 5.22 -4.45 -2.54
N VAL A 75 4.82 -4.72 -3.77
CA VAL A 75 4.03 -3.77 -4.56
C VAL A 75 2.56 -4.15 -4.51
N THR A 76 1.70 -3.18 -4.20
CA THR A 76 0.25 -3.36 -4.04
C THR A 76 -0.42 -3.70 -5.36
N HIS A 77 -0.12 -2.94 -6.42
CA HIS A 77 -0.69 -3.15 -7.75
C HIS A 77 0.22 -2.61 -8.88
N TRP A 78 -0.08 -2.97 -10.13
CA TRP A 78 0.79 -2.74 -11.29
C TRP A 78 0.82 -1.30 -11.83
N HIS A 79 0.16 -0.32 -11.21
CA HIS A 79 0.24 1.06 -11.70
C HIS A 79 1.64 1.65 -11.53
N GLY A 80 2.02 2.50 -12.48
CA GLY A 80 3.39 3.00 -12.65
C GLY A 80 3.89 3.80 -11.46
N ASP A 81 2.99 4.44 -10.71
CA ASP A 81 3.24 5.20 -9.50
C ASP A 81 3.40 4.33 -8.24
N HIS A 82 3.20 3.03 -8.34
CA HIS A 82 3.48 2.05 -7.27
C HIS A 82 4.63 1.11 -7.65
N VAL A 83 4.75 0.73 -8.91
CA VAL A 83 5.74 -0.24 -9.38
C VAL A 83 6.96 0.41 -10.07
N GLY A 84 6.83 1.64 -10.56
CA GLY A 84 7.80 2.25 -11.47
C GLY A 84 9.18 2.44 -10.86
N GLY A 85 9.26 2.82 -9.59
CA GLY A 85 10.54 3.06 -8.92
C GLY A 85 11.33 1.80 -8.55
N VAL A 86 10.79 0.58 -8.72
CA VAL A 86 11.47 -0.67 -8.29
C VAL A 86 12.85 -0.81 -8.93
N ALA A 87 12.97 -0.59 -10.24
CA ALA A 87 14.25 -0.71 -10.96
C ALA A 87 15.27 0.30 -10.41
N ASN A 88 14.86 1.55 -10.26
CA ASN A 88 15.71 2.62 -9.71
C ASN A 88 16.16 2.29 -8.28
N ILE A 89 15.27 1.76 -7.43
CA ILE A 89 15.63 1.37 -6.06
C ILE A 89 16.70 0.28 -6.06
N LEU A 90 16.50 -0.80 -6.83
CA LEU A 90 17.45 -1.92 -6.83
C LEU A 90 18.81 -1.53 -7.41
N GLN A 91 18.84 -0.62 -8.39
CA GLN A 91 20.06 -0.17 -9.05
C GLN A 91 20.82 0.89 -8.24
N ASP A 92 20.13 1.88 -7.69
CA ASP A 92 20.75 3.10 -7.15
C ASP A 92 20.80 3.12 -5.62
N VAL A 93 19.99 2.30 -4.93
CA VAL A 93 19.96 2.21 -3.46
C VAL A 93 20.69 0.95 -3.00
N GLN A 94 21.95 1.12 -2.58
CA GLN A 94 22.81 0.01 -2.13
C GLN A 94 22.16 -0.84 -1.04
N GLU A 95 21.49 -0.19 -0.08
CA GLU A 95 20.77 -0.81 1.04
C GLU A 95 19.55 -1.65 0.60
N ALA A 96 19.15 -1.56 -0.66
CA ALA A 96 18.03 -2.30 -1.26
C ALA A 96 18.43 -3.21 -2.42
N SER A 97 19.70 -3.18 -2.85
CA SER A 97 20.19 -3.89 -4.04
C SER A 97 19.97 -5.42 -4.03
N SER A 98 19.80 -6.02 -2.86
CA SER A 98 19.53 -7.45 -2.68
C SER A 98 18.08 -7.76 -2.29
N ALA A 99 17.20 -6.76 -2.32
CA ALA A 99 15.81 -6.92 -1.91
C ALA A 99 15.07 -7.86 -2.87
N LYS A 100 14.22 -8.71 -2.30
CA LYS A 100 13.30 -9.54 -3.08
C LYS A 100 12.10 -8.72 -3.46
N VAL A 101 11.73 -8.71 -4.74
CA VAL A 101 10.52 -8.01 -5.17
C VAL A 101 9.35 -8.97 -5.27
N HIS A 102 8.23 -8.58 -4.70
CA HIS A 102 7.01 -9.36 -4.62
C HIS A 102 5.84 -8.59 -5.20
N LYS A 103 5.04 -9.29 -6.01
CA LYS A 103 3.83 -8.72 -6.61
C LYS A 103 2.80 -9.81 -6.86
N PHE A 104 1.52 -9.51 -6.64
CA PHE A 104 0.46 -10.43 -7.00
C PHE A 104 0.34 -10.54 -8.53
N PRO A 105 0.23 -11.76 -9.09
CA PRO A 105 0.27 -11.98 -10.53
C PRO A 105 -0.87 -11.27 -11.25
N LYS A 106 -0.60 -10.89 -12.50
CA LYS A 106 -1.58 -10.39 -13.47
C LYS A 106 -1.51 -11.26 -14.71
N LEU A 107 -2.64 -11.47 -15.41
CA LEU A 107 -2.68 -12.32 -16.61
C LEU A 107 -1.74 -11.81 -17.71
N GLN A 108 -1.65 -10.49 -17.83
CA GLN A 108 -0.75 -9.79 -18.75
C GLN A 108 0.01 -8.73 -17.95
N PRO A 109 1.16 -9.08 -17.35
CA PRO A 109 1.98 -8.09 -16.66
C PRO A 109 2.52 -7.06 -17.67
N PRO A 110 2.75 -5.81 -17.27
CA PRO A 110 3.32 -4.80 -18.16
C PRO A 110 4.69 -5.22 -18.67
N GLU A 111 4.93 -5.12 -19.99
CA GLU A 111 6.25 -5.40 -20.58
C GLU A 111 7.36 -4.52 -19.98
N SER A 112 7.02 -3.31 -19.56
CA SER A 112 7.94 -2.33 -18.96
C SER A 112 8.56 -2.77 -17.63
N TYR A 113 7.97 -3.73 -16.93
CA TYR A 113 8.53 -4.24 -15.67
C TYR A 113 9.58 -5.36 -15.89
N VAL A 114 9.67 -5.91 -17.10
CA VAL A 114 10.54 -7.02 -17.44
C VAL A 114 12.00 -6.54 -17.49
N GLY A 115 12.66 -6.41 -16.33
CA GLY A 115 14.08 -6.06 -16.31
C GLY A 115 14.76 -5.80 -14.97
N ALA A 116 14.04 -5.47 -13.89
CA ALA A 116 14.65 -5.00 -12.65
C ALA A 116 15.21 -6.12 -11.73
N ALA A 117 14.44 -7.21 -11.53
CA ALA A 117 14.83 -8.38 -10.74
C ALA A 117 13.84 -9.54 -10.98
N PRO A 118 14.18 -10.79 -10.61
CA PRO A 118 13.22 -11.88 -10.58
C PRO A 118 12.03 -11.53 -9.68
N LEU A 119 10.84 -11.49 -10.27
CA LEU A 119 9.61 -11.21 -9.55
C LEU A 119 9.12 -12.46 -8.82
N ASN A 120 8.86 -12.32 -7.52
CA ASN A 120 8.25 -13.37 -6.71
C ASN A 120 6.74 -13.16 -6.68
N PHE A 121 5.97 -14.11 -7.20
CA PHE A 121 4.52 -13.98 -7.20
C PHE A 121 3.93 -14.23 -5.82
N ILE A 122 3.11 -13.27 -5.39
CA ILE A 122 2.39 -13.32 -4.12
C ILE A 122 1.19 -14.27 -4.25
N LYS A 123 0.98 -15.10 -3.24
CA LYS A 123 -0.27 -15.86 -3.07
C LYS A 123 -1.19 -15.13 -2.09
N ASP A 124 -2.50 -15.26 -2.30
CA ASP A 124 -3.47 -14.75 -1.31
C ASP A 124 -3.15 -15.31 0.09
N LYS A 125 -3.23 -14.44 1.10
CA LYS A 125 -2.91 -14.71 2.51
C LYS A 125 -1.44 -15.04 2.80
N GLN A 126 -0.52 -14.86 1.85
CA GLN A 126 0.91 -15.02 2.09
C GLN A 126 1.39 -14.06 3.18
N VAL A 127 2.28 -14.56 4.04
CA VAL A 127 2.89 -13.80 5.13
C VAL A 127 4.35 -13.52 4.82
N PHE A 128 4.77 -12.28 5.05
CA PHE A 128 6.14 -11.80 4.98
C PHE A 128 6.61 -11.43 6.37
N SER A 129 7.87 -11.75 6.68
CA SER A 129 8.46 -11.44 7.99
C SER A 129 9.83 -10.82 7.79
N ALA A 130 10.01 -9.61 8.32
CA ALA A 130 11.29 -8.92 8.37
C ALA A 130 11.31 -7.97 9.56
N GLY A 131 12.50 -7.62 10.06
CA GLY A 131 12.63 -6.58 11.09
C GLY A 131 11.81 -6.79 12.37
N GLY A 132 11.39 -8.02 12.71
CA GLY A 132 10.55 -8.30 13.87
C GLY A 132 9.06 -7.94 13.70
N VAL A 133 8.56 -7.85 12.46
CA VAL A 133 7.14 -7.68 12.13
C VAL A 133 6.65 -8.78 11.18
N SER A 134 5.33 -8.92 11.06
CA SER A 134 4.65 -9.85 10.17
C SER A 134 3.58 -9.15 9.34
N MET A 135 3.77 -9.14 8.02
CA MET A 135 2.84 -8.55 7.05
C MET A 135 2.06 -9.65 6.32
N GLN A 136 0.74 -9.60 6.29
CA GLN A 136 -0.08 -10.54 5.53
C GLN A 136 -0.72 -9.87 4.32
N ALA A 137 -0.50 -10.43 3.13
CA ALA A 137 -1.11 -9.96 1.89
C ALA A 137 -2.49 -10.57 1.69
N PHE A 138 -3.46 -9.77 1.28
CA PHE A 138 -4.78 -10.23 0.84
C PHE A 138 -5.02 -9.78 -0.59
N HIS A 139 -5.42 -10.71 -1.45
CA HIS A 139 -5.84 -10.36 -2.81
C HIS A 139 -7.21 -9.69 -2.76
N THR A 140 -7.24 -8.43 -3.21
CA THR A 140 -8.41 -7.55 -3.12
C THR A 140 -8.60 -6.86 -4.46
N PRO A 141 -9.02 -7.60 -5.49
CA PRO A 141 -9.27 -7.01 -6.80
C PRO A 141 -10.41 -5.99 -6.72
N GLY A 142 -10.31 -4.93 -7.51
CA GLY A 142 -11.28 -3.83 -7.51
C GLY A 142 -10.72 -2.63 -8.27
N HIS A 143 -9.80 -1.89 -7.64
CA HIS A 143 -9.04 -0.83 -8.32
C HIS A 143 -8.23 -1.40 -9.50
N SER A 144 -7.59 -2.55 -9.30
CA SER A 144 -7.00 -3.34 -10.37
C SER A 144 -7.20 -4.84 -10.11
N GLU A 145 -7.09 -5.69 -11.14
CA GLU A 145 -7.30 -7.15 -11.01
C GLU A 145 -6.25 -7.84 -10.13
N ASP A 146 -5.08 -7.21 -10.00
CA ASP A 146 -3.90 -7.70 -9.31
C ASP A 146 -3.68 -7.03 -7.95
N HIS A 147 -4.61 -6.20 -7.50
CA HIS A 147 -4.45 -5.38 -6.31
C HIS A 147 -4.42 -6.24 -5.03
N ILE A 148 -3.49 -5.92 -4.12
CA ILE A 148 -3.45 -6.48 -2.77
C ILE A 148 -3.52 -5.37 -1.71
N ILE A 149 -4.09 -5.71 -0.55
CA ILE A 149 -3.85 -4.96 0.68
C ILE A 149 -2.87 -5.74 1.55
N LEU A 150 -2.20 -5.04 2.46
CA LEU A 150 -1.26 -5.64 3.42
C LEU A 150 -1.68 -5.31 4.85
N GLU A 151 -1.84 -6.32 5.69
CA GLU A 151 -2.11 -6.18 7.12
C GLU A 151 -0.81 -6.32 7.92
N LEU A 152 -0.48 -5.33 8.74
CA LEU A 152 0.57 -5.40 9.74
C LEU A 152 -0.02 -5.94 11.04
N LYS A 153 0.31 -7.19 11.37
CA LYS A 153 -0.32 -7.90 12.50
C LYS A 153 -0.03 -7.27 13.85
N GLU A 154 1.18 -6.73 14.02
CA GLU A 154 1.65 -6.19 15.30
C GLU A 154 0.91 -4.92 15.71
N GLU A 155 0.39 -4.13 14.75
CA GLU A 155 -0.30 -2.87 15.02
C GLU A 155 -1.78 -2.90 14.60
N GLY A 156 -2.23 -3.97 13.94
CA GLY A 156 -3.62 -4.11 13.47
C GLY A 156 -4.00 -3.08 12.41
N VAL A 157 -3.01 -2.61 11.65
CA VAL A 157 -3.19 -1.59 10.60
C VAL A 157 -3.12 -2.24 9.22
N VAL A 158 -3.84 -1.63 8.26
CA VAL A 158 -3.90 -2.08 6.88
C VAL A 158 -3.33 -1.01 5.97
N PHE A 159 -2.44 -1.41 5.08
CA PHE A 159 -1.99 -0.62 3.93
C PHE A 159 -2.91 -0.97 2.77
N SER A 160 -3.80 -0.03 2.44
CA SER A 160 -4.90 -0.23 1.50
C SER A 160 -4.50 -0.12 0.04
N GLY A 161 -3.30 0.39 -0.27
CA GLY A 161 -2.98 0.85 -1.62
C GLY A 161 -4.06 1.81 -2.12
N ASP A 162 -4.46 1.61 -3.38
CA ASP A 162 -5.45 2.46 -4.05
C ASP A 162 -6.88 1.89 -3.97
N ASN A 163 -7.12 0.87 -3.13
CA ASN A 163 -8.49 0.46 -2.84
C ASN A 163 -9.21 1.44 -1.89
N VAL A 164 -8.47 2.14 -1.01
CA VAL A 164 -9.00 3.17 -0.12
C VAL A 164 -7.97 4.30 0.00
N LEU A 165 -8.34 5.50 -0.43
CA LEU A 165 -7.50 6.71 -0.35
C LEU A 165 -7.83 7.54 0.89
N GLY A 166 -6.84 8.29 1.38
CA GLY A 166 -6.99 9.18 2.53
C GLY A 166 -7.80 10.45 2.24
N GLU A 167 -7.82 10.89 0.97
CA GLU A 167 -8.66 11.97 0.45
C GLU A 167 -9.09 11.58 -0.99
N GLY A 168 -10.33 11.92 -1.41
CA GLY A 168 -10.83 11.64 -2.76
C GLY A 168 -11.50 10.27 -2.98
N THR A 169 -11.90 9.99 -4.23
CA THR A 169 -12.51 8.73 -4.68
C THR A 169 -11.55 7.98 -5.59
N THR A 170 -11.49 6.65 -5.49
CA THR A 170 -10.65 5.80 -6.34
C THR A 170 -11.35 5.50 -7.66
N ASP A 171 -10.60 5.44 -8.76
CA ASP A 171 -11.13 4.93 -10.03
C ASP A 171 -11.31 3.40 -9.89
N LEU A 172 -12.55 2.96 -9.63
CA LEU A 172 -12.92 1.55 -9.72
C LEU A 172 -13.19 1.20 -11.18
N ALA A 173 -12.31 0.40 -11.79
CA ALA A 173 -12.57 -0.19 -13.09
C ALA A 173 -13.78 -1.16 -12.98
N ALA A 174 -14.88 -0.78 -13.61
CA ALA A 174 -16.14 -1.53 -13.59
C ALA A 174 -16.03 -2.84 -14.42
N SER A 175 -15.65 -3.95 -13.77
CA SER A 175 -16.21 -5.29 -14.04
C SER A 175 -15.64 -6.35 -13.07
N LEU A 176 -16.34 -6.60 -11.96
CA LEU A 176 -16.57 -7.87 -11.24
C LEU A 176 -17.21 -7.52 -9.88
N HIS A 177 -18.51 -7.80 -9.74
CA HIS A 177 -19.43 -6.79 -9.23
C HIS A 177 -20.12 -7.12 -7.88
N THR A 178 -19.60 -7.99 -6.99
CA THR A 178 -20.33 -8.30 -5.72
C THR A 178 -19.52 -8.72 -4.48
N PRO A 179 -18.58 -9.69 -4.49
CA PRO A 179 -17.93 -10.14 -3.23
C PRO A 179 -16.87 -9.19 -2.65
N ALA A 180 -16.14 -8.46 -3.50
CA ALA A 180 -15.11 -7.51 -3.06
C ALA A 180 -15.72 -6.23 -2.47
N GLU A 181 -16.79 -5.71 -3.09
CA GLU A 181 -17.64 -4.64 -2.53
C GLU A 181 -18.29 -5.07 -1.20
N MET A 182 -18.73 -6.33 -1.05
CA MET A 182 -19.26 -6.80 0.24
C MET A 182 -18.18 -6.91 1.32
N ASN A 183 -16.95 -7.35 1.02
CA ASN A 183 -15.89 -7.46 2.04
C ASN A 183 -15.41 -6.09 2.53
N ILE A 184 -15.21 -5.14 1.62
CA ILE A 184 -14.80 -3.77 1.96
C ILE A 184 -15.93 -3.06 2.71
N ASN A 185 -17.20 -3.19 2.29
CA ASN A 185 -18.35 -2.61 3.00
C ASN A 185 -18.70 -3.33 4.32
N LEU A 186 -18.47 -4.64 4.47
CA LEU A 186 -18.58 -5.37 5.75
C LEU A 186 -17.48 -4.96 6.73
N HIS A 187 -16.26 -4.75 6.24
CA HIS A 187 -15.13 -4.37 7.07
C HIS A 187 -15.28 -2.92 7.53
N LEU A 188 -15.53 -1.99 6.60
CA LEU A 188 -15.81 -0.59 6.93
C LEU A 188 -17.08 -0.45 7.78
N GLY A 189 -18.13 -1.25 7.51
CA GLY A 189 -19.36 -1.30 8.32
C GLY A 189 -19.21 -1.92 9.71
N LYS A 190 -18.33 -2.91 9.91
CA LYS A 190 -17.96 -3.48 11.24
C LYS A 190 -17.14 -2.48 12.04
N LEU A 191 -16.17 -1.83 11.41
CA LEU A 191 -15.35 -0.80 12.03
C LEU A 191 -16.19 0.43 12.43
N LEU A 192 -17.20 0.80 11.65
CA LEU A 192 -18.23 1.78 12.01
C LEU A 192 -19.22 1.29 13.08
N LYS A 193 -19.54 -0.01 13.17
CA LYS A 193 -20.45 -0.59 14.20
C LYS A 193 -19.78 -0.86 15.55
N GLU A 194 -18.48 -1.12 15.55
CA GLU A 194 -17.64 -1.29 16.75
C GLU A 194 -17.03 0.04 17.22
N ASN A 195 -17.33 1.16 16.55
CA ASN A 195 -16.76 2.50 16.79
C ASN A 195 -15.22 2.51 16.80
N LYS A 196 -14.60 1.72 15.91
CA LYS A 196 -13.15 1.67 15.72
C LYS A 196 -12.67 2.68 14.67
N ILE A 197 -13.60 3.16 13.85
CA ILE A 197 -13.48 4.33 12.98
C ILE A 197 -14.74 5.22 13.19
N ASP A 198 -14.54 6.42 13.73
CA ASP A 198 -15.09 7.68 13.21
C ASP A 198 -14.03 8.21 12.24
N PHE A 199 -14.36 9.10 11.28
CA PHE A 199 -13.32 9.64 10.39
C PHE A 199 -13.07 11.12 10.70
N VAL A 200 -12.38 11.53 11.76
CA VAL A 200 -11.73 10.86 12.91
C VAL A 200 -12.23 11.64 14.11
N ASP A 201 -13.10 11.13 14.99
CA ASP A 201 -13.70 12.11 15.92
C ASP A 201 -14.44 11.64 17.18
N ASP A 202 -14.55 12.61 18.07
CA ASP A 202 -14.93 12.71 19.48
C ASP A 202 -16.25 12.02 19.91
N GLY A 203 -16.32 10.71 19.74
CA GLY A 203 -16.98 9.83 20.71
C GLY A 203 -18.49 9.65 20.57
N ASN A 204 -19.08 9.74 19.37
CA ASN A 204 -20.50 9.40 19.20
C ASN A 204 -20.87 8.82 17.81
N VAL A 205 -20.79 7.48 17.63
CA VAL A 205 -21.43 6.79 16.48
C VAL A 205 -22.54 5.81 16.86
N LYS A 206 -23.60 5.90 16.05
CA LYS A 206 -24.83 5.08 15.97
C LYS A 206 -24.65 3.90 15.00
N LYS A 207 -25.38 2.79 15.26
CA LYS A 207 -25.49 1.61 14.39
C LYS A 207 -25.94 1.94 12.96
N TRP A 208 -25.23 1.40 11.97
CA TRP A 208 -25.75 1.22 10.61
C TRP A 208 -26.86 0.16 10.59
N LYS A 209 -28.10 0.57 10.26
CA LYS A 209 -29.14 -0.31 9.71
C LYS A 209 -28.98 -0.29 8.19
N VAL A 210 -28.81 -1.46 7.58
CA VAL A 210 -28.98 -1.61 6.12
C VAL A 210 -30.38 -1.10 5.79
N SER A 211 -30.49 -0.02 5.02
CA SER A 211 -31.79 0.47 4.55
C SER A 211 -32.39 -0.57 3.61
N GLU A 212 -33.71 -0.76 3.67
CA GLU A 212 -34.43 -1.75 2.85
C GLU A 212 -34.39 -1.45 1.33
N GLU A 213 -33.72 -0.39 0.89
CA GLU A 213 -33.67 0.09 -0.49
C GLU A 213 -32.66 -0.64 -1.39
N MET A 214 -31.85 -1.57 -0.86
CA MET A 214 -30.93 -2.42 -1.61
C MET A 214 -31.43 -3.87 -1.76
N LYS A 215 -32.74 -4.09 -1.91
CA LYS A 215 -33.24 -5.35 -2.45
C LYS A 215 -33.14 -5.27 -3.98
N PRO A 216 -32.48 -6.22 -4.67
CA PRO A 216 -32.55 -6.30 -6.12
C PRO A 216 -34.02 -6.47 -6.51
N ASN A 217 -34.55 -5.58 -7.33
CA ASN A 217 -35.84 -5.84 -7.97
C ASN A 217 -35.66 -7.02 -8.93
N LEU A 218 -36.35 -8.12 -8.62
CA LEU A 218 -36.67 -9.18 -9.58
C LEU A 218 -37.55 -8.62 -10.70
#